data_AF-A0A7C4L6U1-F1
#
_entry.id   AF-A0A7C4L6U1-F1
#
_cell.length_a   1.000
_cell.length_b   1.000
_cell.length_c   1.000
_cell.angle_alpha   90.00
_cell.angle_beta   90.00
_cell.angle_gamma   90.00
#
_symmetry.space_group_name_H-M   'P 1'
#
loop_
_entity.id
_entity.type
_entity.pdbx_description
1 polymer ?
#
loop_
_entity_poly.entity_id
_entity_poly.type
_entity_poly.pdbx_seq_one_letter_code
_entity_poly.pdbx_strand_id
1 'polypeptide(L)'
;YGILTERQYATTVHCMNNTKEAFTIIVQRWEDKQGCLFDEYKYKYYVIATNEYEKDPQEIIYFHNARGNSENYNKELKSGFGLEHVSTQDIFANAIFFKLGILAYNLFIALKRLVLGGDWIKKTISTLRWQLIFIAAKVVFHSRLLFLKLKSSYFYLFNSILSKIPSALAPPIS
;
A
#
# COMPACT_ATOMS: atom_id res chain seq x y z
N TYR A 1 1.29 15.50 5.56
CA TYR A 1 2.54 15.71 4.80
C TYR A 1 2.36 15.14 3.41
N GLY A 2 2.16 16.00 2.41
CA GLY A 2 2.13 15.70 0.98
C GLY A 2 3.51 15.79 0.32
N ILE A 3 3.54 15.57 -0.99
CA ILE A 3 4.78 15.54 -1.79
C ILE A 3 4.70 16.69 -2.80
N LEU A 4 5.66 17.62 -2.73
CA LEU A 4 5.88 18.62 -3.77
C LEU A 4 6.44 17.92 -5.01
N THR A 5 5.88 18.25 -6.17
CA THR A 5 6.29 17.65 -7.45
C THR A 5 6.55 18.76 -8.46
N GLU A 6 7.55 18.59 -9.34
CA GLU A 6 7.87 19.52 -10.45
C GLU A 6 6.82 19.48 -11.60
N ARG A 7 5.60 19.01 -11.32
CA ARG A 7 4.54 18.85 -12.33
C ARG A 7 3.93 20.20 -12.65
N GLN A 8 3.71 20.46 -13.94
CA GLN A 8 2.91 21.60 -14.38
C GLN A 8 1.43 21.29 -14.13
N TYR A 9 0.63 22.30 -13.79
CA TYR A 9 -0.82 22.12 -13.66
C TYR A 9 -1.59 23.28 -14.27
N ALA A 10 -2.83 23.00 -14.68
CA ALA A 10 -3.81 23.98 -15.12
C ALA A 10 -5.16 23.68 -14.46
N THR A 11 -6.00 24.69 -14.26
CA THR A 11 -7.32 24.55 -13.66
C THR A 11 -8.42 24.97 -14.62
N THR A 12 -9.57 24.33 -14.52
CA THR A 12 -10.80 24.72 -15.24
C THR A 12 -12.02 24.40 -14.38
N VAL A 13 -13.10 25.16 -14.53
CA VAL A 13 -14.36 24.91 -13.83
C VAL A 13 -15.29 24.13 -14.76
N HIS A 14 -15.84 23.03 -14.26
CA HIS A 14 -16.73 22.16 -15.01
C HIS A 14 -18.05 21.96 -14.28
N CYS A 15 -19.15 21.90 -15.02
CA CYS A 15 -20.48 21.58 -14.50
C CYS A 15 -21.05 20.43 -15.33
N MET A 16 -21.51 19.37 -14.67
CA MET A 16 -22.16 18.25 -15.36
C MET A 16 -23.60 18.61 -15.68
N ASN A 17 -24.13 18.13 -16.81
CA ASN A 17 -25.48 18.45 -17.30
C ASN A 17 -26.61 18.23 -16.27
N ASN A 18 -26.44 17.27 -15.35
CA ASN A 18 -27.45 16.88 -14.37
C ASN A 18 -27.16 17.36 -12.93
N THR A 19 -26.16 18.22 -12.71
CA THR A 19 -25.83 18.76 -11.38
C THR A 19 -25.88 20.28 -11.42
N LYS A 20 -26.43 20.91 -10.37
CA LYS A 20 -26.50 22.38 -10.28
C LYS A 20 -25.21 23.03 -9.79
N GLU A 21 -24.28 22.22 -9.29
CA GLU A 21 -23.02 22.69 -8.72
C GLU A 21 -21.88 22.42 -9.69
N ALA A 22 -21.12 23.46 -10.02
CA ALA A 22 -19.89 23.35 -10.77
C ALA A 22 -18.75 22.96 -9.83
N PHE A 23 -17.77 22.20 -10.32
CA PHE A 23 -16.58 21.80 -9.57
C PHE A 23 -15.31 22.16 -10.34
N THR A 24 -14.20 22.29 -9.62
CA THR A 24 -12.90 22.60 -10.21
C THR A 24 -12.20 21.33 -10.65
N ILE A 25 -11.69 21.33 -11.88
CA ILE A 25 -10.81 20.31 -12.44
C ILE A 25 -9.39 20.88 -12.44
N ILE A 26 -8.46 20.15 -11.83
CA ILE A 26 -7.03 20.44 -11.85
C ILE A 26 -6.34 19.36 -12.68
N VAL A 27 -5.74 19.75 -13.81
CA VAL A 27 -5.01 18.84 -14.70
C VAL A 27 -3.52 19.03 -14.47
N GLN A 28 -2.84 17.98 -14.01
CA GLN A 28 -1.38 17.91 -13.89
C GLN A 28 -0.78 17.26 -15.15
N ARG A 29 0.39 17.76 -15.59
CA ARG A 29 1.17 17.23 -16.72
C ARG A 29 2.65 17.10 -16.36
N TRP A 30 3.28 16.01 -16.78
CA TRP A 30 4.74 15.83 -16.72
C TRP A 30 5.27 14.96 -17.87
N GLU A 31 6.55 15.14 -18.22
CA GLU A 31 7.21 14.31 -19.22
C GLU A 31 7.36 12.87 -18.72
N ASP A 32 7.03 11.90 -19.57
CA ASP A 32 7.24 10.50 -19.26
C ASP A 32 8.70 10.12 -19.48
N LYS A 33 9.46 9.95 -18.40
CA LYS A 33 10.89 9.56 -18.44
C LYS A 33 11.09 8.08 -18.72
N GLN A 34 10.02 7.28 -18.69
CA GLN A 34 10.06 5.85 -18.98
C GLN A 34 9.69 5.64 -20.45
N GLY A 35 10.70 5.49 -21.30
CA GLY A 35 10.48 5.18 -22.72
C GLY A 35 9.76 3.84 -22.86
N CYS A 36 8.48 3.87 -23.22
CA CYS A 36 7.72 2.68 -23.55
C CYS A 36 8.00 2.28 -25.00
N LEU A 37 8.07 0.97 -25.25
CA LEU A 37 8.40 0.38 -26.56
C LEU A 37 7.36 0.70 -27.65
N PHE A 38 6.21 1.29 -27.33
CA PHE A 38 5.08 1.48 -28.25
C PHE A 38 4.23 2.77 -28.09
N ASP A 39 4.63 3.81 -27.35
CA ASP A 39 3.76 5.00 -27.13
C ASP A 39 4.31 6.32 -27.71
N GLU A 40 3.48 7.00 -28.52
CA GLU A 40 3.70 8.32 -29.15
C GLU A 40 3.53 9.52 -28.20
N TYR A 41 3.21 9.29 -26.92
CA TYR A 41 2.80 10.36 -26.01
C TYR A 41 3.95 10.81 -25.09
N LYS A 42 4.56 11.95 -25.43
CA LYS A 42 5.65 12.59 -24.65
C LYS A 42 5.28 12.94 -23.20
N TYR A 43 3.99 13.07 -22.88
CA TYR A 43 3.52 13.55 -21.58
C TYR A 43 2.47 12.62 -20.95
N LYS A 44 2.54 12.49 -19.63
CA LYS A 44 1.49 11.91 -18.78
C LYS A 44 0.62 13.02 -18.21
N TYR A 45 -0.68 12.73 -18.09
CA TYR A 45 -1.68 13.61 -17.53
C TYR A 45 -2.37 12.95 -16.33
N TYR A 46 -2.70 13.75 -15.32
CA TYR A 46 -3.47 13.31 -14.16
C TYR A 46 -4.48 14.37 -13.78
N VAL A 47 -5.71 13.97 -13.48
CA VAL A 47 -6.83 14.89 -13.28
C VAL A 47 -7.37 14.74 -11.87
N ILE A 48 -7.52 15.87 -11.17
CA ILE A 48 -8.19 15.96 -9.86
C ILE A 48 -9.48 16.75 -10.07
N ALA A 49 -10.62 16.18 -9.71
CA ALA A 49 -11.88 16.91 -9.61
C ALA A 49 -12.16 17.24 -8.13
N THR A 50 -12.47 18.49 -7.82
CA THR A 50 -12.63 18.95 -6.43
C THR A 50 -13.74 19.99 -6.30
N ASN A 51 -14.49 19.91 -5.21
CA ASN A 51 -15.46 20.90 -4.75
C ASN A 51 -14.87 21.81 -3.66
N GLU A 52 -13.54 21.84 -3.53
CA GLU A 52 -12.83 22.78 -2.67
C GLU A 52 -12.54 24.06 -3.45
N TYR A 53 -13.12 25.18 -3.01
CA TYR A 53 -13.04 26.48 -3.70
C TYR A 53 -12.17 27.50 -2.96
N GLU A 54 -11.88 27.27 -1.68
CA GLU A 54 -11.16 28.25 -0.85
C GLU A 54 -9.65 28.02 -0.84
N LYS A 55 -9.20 26.78 -1.08
CA LYS A 55 -7.78 26.42 -1.07
C LYS A 55 -7.10 26.70 -2.40
N ASP A 56 -5.82 27.04 -2.33
CA ASP A 56 -4.99 27.16 -3.52
C ASP A 56 -4.86 25.79 -4.24
N PRO A 57 -4.90 25.74 -5.58
CA PRO A 57 -4.73 24.49 -6.33
C PRO A 57 -3.48 23.68 -5.96
N GLN A 58 -2.37 24.33 -5.58
CA GLN A 58 -1.16 23.63 -5.13
C GLN A 58 -1.38 22.90 -3.81
N GLU A 59 -2.12 23.50 -2.87
CA GLU A 59 -2.48 22.85 -1.61
C GLU A 59 -3.38 21.63 -1.85
N ILE A 60 -4.32 21.76 -2.78
CA ILE A 60 -5.20 20.66 -3.19
C ILE A 60 -4.39 19.53 -3.82
N ILE A 61 -3.46 19.85 -4.75
CA ILE A 61 -2.55 18.86 -5.35
C ILE A 61 -1.70 18.18 -4.28
N TYR A 62 -1.10 18.96 -3.38
CA TYR A 62 -0.26 18.47 -2.29
C TYR A 62 -1.03 17.50 -1.38
N PHE A 63 -2.25 17.87 -1.01
CA PHE A 63 -3.15 17.04 -0.20
C PHE A 63 -3.60 15.77 -0.96
N HIS A 64 -3.94 15.89 -2.25
CA HIS A 64 -4.34 14.76 -3.07
C HIS A 64 -3.19 13.77 -3.30
N ASN A 65 -1.98 14.27 -3.52
CA ASN A 65 -0.78 13.43 -3.66
C ASN A 65 -0.50 12.63 -2.38
N ALA A 66 -0.75 13.18 -1.19
CA ALA A 66 -0.70 12.42 0.06
C ALA A 66 -1.74 11.28 0.10
N ARG A 67 -2.94 11.53 -0.43
CA ARG A 67 -4.02 10.53 -0.50
C ARG A 67 -3.73 9.39 -1.46
N GLY A 68 -2.89 9.58 -2.49
CA GLY A 68 -2.44 8.49 -3.36
C GLY A 68 -1.80 7.33 -2.58
N ASN A 69 -1.12 7.61 -1.46
CA ASN A 69 -0.62 6.55 -0.58
C ASN A 69 -1.75 5.80 0.14
N SER A 70 -2.80 6.50 0.57
CA SER A 70 -4.01 5.89 1.14
C SER A 70 -4.74 5.01 0.13
N GLU A 71 -4.83 5.46 -1.12
CA GLU A 71 -5.39 4.66 -2.22
C GLU A 71 -4.57 3.40 -2.46
N ASN A 72 -3.24 3.49 -2.46
CA ASN A 72 -2.36 2.32 -2.56
C ASN A 72 -2.54 1.34 -1.41
N TYR A 73 -2.70 1.82 -0.16
CA TYR A 73 -3.01 0.98 1.00
C TYR A 73 -4.37 0.30 0.86
N ASN A 74 -5.40 1.04 0.44
CA ASN A 74 -6.73 0.49 0.20
C ASN A 74 -6.74 -0.54 -0.92
N LYS A 75 -5.96 -0.30 -1.98
CA LYS A 75 -5.79 -1.25 -3.08
C LYS A 75 -5.10 -2.52 -2.61
N GLU A 76 -4.01 -2.40 -1.84
CA GLU A 76 -3.32 -3.55 -1.25
C GLU A 76 -4.21 -4.33 -0.27
N LEU A 77 -5.03 -3.64 0.52
CA LEU A 77 -6.00 -4.26 1.41
C LEU A 77 -7.09 -5.03 0.63
N LYS A 78 -7.63 -4.44 -0.42
CA LYS A 78 -8.65 -5.07 -1.27
C LYS A 78 -8.11 -6.29 -2.02
N SER A 79 -7.03 -6.11 -2.80
CA SER A 79 -6.53 -7.17 -3.69
C SER A 79 -5.45 -8.04 -3.10
N GLY A 80 -4.59 -7.49 -2.25
CA GLY A 80 -3.52 -8.25 -1.60
C GLY A 80 -4.03 -9.18 -0.49
N PHE A 81 -5.05 -8.76 0.25
CA PHE A 81 -5.68 -9.52 1.34
C PHE A 81 -7.03 -10.14 0.95
N GLY A 82 -7.49 -9.96 -0.29
CA GLY A 82 -8.71 -10.59 -0.80
C GLY A 82 -10.00 -10.03 -0.19
N LEU A 83 -9.98 -8.78 0.29
CA LEU A 83 -11.15 -8.10 0.85
C LEU A 83 -12.02 -7.40 -0.21
N GLU A 84 -11.79 -7.71 -1.48
CA GLU A 84 -12.60 -7.24 -2.62
C GLU A 84 -13.84 -8.10 -2.88
N HIS A 85 -13.90 -9.31 -2.32
CA HIS A 85 -15.04 -10.22 -2.47
C HIS A 85 -15.76 -10.45 -1.16
N VAL A 86 -17.08 -10.32 -1.23
CA VAL A 86 -18.02 -10.66 -0.17
C VAL A 86 -18.52 -12.08 -0.48
N SER A 87 -18.08 -13.07 0.30
CA SER A 87 -18.28 -14.48 -0.03
C SER A 87 -19.60 -15.07 0.47
N THR A 88 -20.36 -14.34 1.29
CA THR A 88 -21.61 -14.83 1.91
C THR A 88 -22.74 -13.81 1.82
N GLN A 89 -24.00 -14.26 1.95
CA GLN A 89 -25.18 -13.39 2.03
C GLN A 89 -25.39 -12.80 3.43
N ASP A 90 -24.62 -13.23 4.43
CA ASP A 90 -24.71 -12.78 5.81
C ASP A 90 -23.78 -11.57 6.07
N ILE A 91 -24.37 -10.42 6.37
CA ILE A 91 -23.66 -9.18 6.66
C ILE A 91 -22.73 -9.33 7.87
N PHE A 92 -23.13 -10.08 8.90
CA PHE A 92 -22.34 -10.26 10.11
C PHE A 92 -21.11 -11.12 9.86
N ALA A 93 -21.27 -12.24 9.14
CA ALA A 93 -20.15 -13.10 8.74
C ALA A 93 -19.12 -12.32 7.91
N ASN A 94 -19.59 -11.52 6.94
CA ASN A 94 -18.71 -10.67 6.14
C ASN A 94 -18.03 -9.59 6.98
N ALA A 95 -18.72 -8.97 7.94
CA ALA A 95 -18.12 -7.98 8.82
C ALA A 95 -16.96 -8.56 9.67
N ILE A 96 -17.11 -9.80 10.16
CA ILE A 96 -16.02 -10.50 10.85
C ILE A 96 -14.85 -10.77 9.89
N PHE A 97 -15.14 -11.27 8.68
CA PHE A 97 -14.11 -11.51 7.67
C PHE A 97 -13.30 -10.24 7.35
N PHE A 98 -13.98 -9.11 7.14
CA PHE A 98 -13.33 -7.81 6.95
C PHE A 98 -12.46 -7.41 8.14
N LYS A 99 -12.96 -7.56 9.38
CA LYS A 99 -12.18 -7.25 10.59
C LYS A 99 -10.91 -8.10 10.70
N LEU A 100 -11.00 -9.40 10.41
CA LEU A 100 -9.84 -10.29 10.39
C LEU A 100 -8.83 -9.88 9.31
N GLY A 101 -9.30 -9.51 8.12
CA GLY A 101 -8.44 -9.01 7.04
C GLY A 101 -7.72 -7.71 7.42
N ILE A 102 -8.41 -6.77 8.06
CA ILE A 102 -7.80 -5.54 8.58
C ILE A 102 -6.75 -5.86 9.65
N LEU A 103 -7.03 -6.79 10.57
CA LEU A 103 -6.06 -7.23 11.58
C LEU A 103 -4.80 -7.84 10.94
N ALA A 104 -4.99 -8.72 9.95
CA ALA A 104 -3.88 -9.33 9.21
C ALA A 104 -3.06 -8.28 8.46
N TYR A 105 -3.71 -7.29 7.85
CA TYR A 105 -3.04 -6.16 7.21
C TYR A 105 -2.22 -5.33 8.20
N ASN A 106 -2.78 -5.01 9.36
CA ASN A 106 -2.06 -4.28 10.40
C ASN A 106 -0.85 -5.05 10.90
N LEU A 107 -0.98 -6.36 11.12
CA LEU A 107 0.14 -7.23 11.50
C LEU A 107 1.23 -7.25 10.41
N PHE A 108 0.83 -7.30 9.15
CA PHE A 108 1.75 -7.22 8.02
C PHE A 108 2.51 -5.88 7.97
N ILE A 109 1.81 -4.75 8.16
CA ILE A 109 2.46 -3.43 8.24
C ILE A 109 3.43 -3.37 9.43
N ALA A 110 3.04 -3.90 10.58
CA ALA A 110 3.91 -3.98 11.75
C ALA A 110 5.16 -4.85 11.48
N LEU A 111 5.01 -6.02 10.87
CA LEU A 111 6.13 -6.88 10.47
C LEU A 111 7.10 -6.12 9.56
N LYS A 112 6.59 -5.44 8.52
CA LYS A 112 7.42 -4.64 7.60
C LYS A 112 8.22 -3.56 8.30
N ARG A 113 7.57 -2.82 9.21
CA ARG A 113 8.15 -1.62 9.84
C ARG A 113 9.04 -1.93 11.03
N LEU A 114 8.62 -2.87 11.88
CA LEU A 114 9.28 -3.15 13.16
C LEU A 114 10.35 -4.24 13.05
N VAL A 115 10.16 -5.23 12.17
CA VAL A 115 11.06 -6.39 12.09
C VAL A 115 11.92 -6.35 10.84
N LEU A 116 11.32 -6.18 9.66
CA LEU A 116 12.05 -6.32 8.40
C LEU A 116 12.90 -5.08 8.08
N GLY A 117 12.27 -3.90 8.08
CA GLY A 117 12.91 -2.61 7.81
C GLY A 117 13.43 -2.46 6.36
N GLY A 118 14.10 -1.35 6.09
CA GLY A 118 14.75 -1.08 4.80
C GLY A 118 13.80 -1.22 3.60
N ASP A 119 14.26 -1.93 2.56
CA ASP A 119 13.50 -2.10 1.31
C ASP A 119 12.21 -2.91 1.49
N TRP A 120 12.08 -3.68 2.58
CA TRP A 120 10.87 -4.46 2.85
C TRP A 120 9.65 -3.58 3.11
N ILE A 121 9.83 -2.36 3.63
CA ILE A 121 8.74 -1.42 3.95
C ILE A 121 7.92 -1.09 2.69
N LYS A 122 8.60 -0.99 1.55
CA LYS A 122 8.01 -0.63 0.25
C LYS A 122 7.39 -1.82 -0.49
N LYS A 123 7.64 -3.06 -0.04
CA LYS A 123 7.12 -4.27 -0.69
C LYS A 123 5.66 -4.52 -0.36
N THR A 124 4.94 -5.09 -1.34
CA THR A 124 3.55 -5.49 -1.16
C THR A 124 3.45 -6.87 -0.50
N ILE A 125 2.26 -7.21 0.00
CA ILE A 125 1.97 -8.53 0.59
C ILE A 125 2.20 -9.67 -0.42
N SER A 126 1.95 -9.45 -1.71
CA SER A 126 2.22 -10.45 -2.75
C SER A 126 3.71 -10.79 -2.84
N THR A 127 4.56 -9.77 -2.90
CA THR A 127 6.02 -9.95 -2.90
C THR A 127 6.49 -10.62 -1.61
N LEU A 128 5.98 -10.18 -0.46
CA LEU A 128 6.35 -10.77 0.83
C LEU A 128 5.89 -12.22 0.97
N ARG A 129 4.70 -12.54 0.45
CA ARG A 129 4.19 -13.91 0.41
C ARG A 129 5.12 -14.81 -0.38
N TRP A 130 5.52 -14.38 -1.58
CA TRP A 130 6.47 -15.13 -2.39
C TRP A 130 7.86 -15.26 -1.72
N GLN A 131 8.37 -14.19 -1.10
CA GLN A 131 9.73 -14.16 -0.56
C GLN A 131 9.88 -14.76 0.84
N LEU A 132 8.81 -14.88 1.63
CA LEU A 132 8.89 -15.38 3.01
C LEU A 132 7.87 -16.49 3.33
N ILE A 133 6.63 -16.37 2.85
CA ILE A 133 5.52 -17.25 3.28
C ILE A 133 5.45 -18.52 2.43
N PHE A 134 5.69 -18.42 1.12
CA PHE A 134 5.62 -19.52 0.17
C PHE A 134 6.93 -20.28 0.03
N ILE A 135 7.90 -20.02 0.91
CA ILE A 135 9.11 -20.83 0.99
C ILE A 135 8.72 -22.21 1.52
N ALA A 136 9.06 -23.25 0.75
CA ALA A 136 8.93 -24.62 1.20
C ALA A 136 9.79 -24.84 2.46
N ALA A 137 9.11 -25.05 3.59
CA ALA A 137 9.73 -25.30 4.88
C ALA A 137 8.96 -26.37 5.64
N LYS A 138 9.64 -27.09 6.52
CA LYS A 138 9.05 -28.08 7.42
C LYS A 138 9.22 -27.60 8.85
N VAL A 139 8.10 -27.33 9.53
CA VAL A 139 8.08 -27.09 10.97
C VAL A 139 8.12 -28.44 11.69
N VAL A 140 9.08 -28.62 12.59
CA VAL A 140 9.27 -29.85 13.36
C VAL A 140 9.29 -29.49 14.83
N PHE A 141 8.44 -30.14 15.62
CA PHE A 141 8.49 -30.04 17.07
C PHE A 141 9.23 -31.27 17.63
N HIS A 142 10.33 -31.05 18.33
CA HIS A 142 11.11 -32.13 18.93
C HIS A 142 11.80 -31.65 20.20
N SER A 143 11.82 -32.48 21.25
CA SER A 143 12.51 -32.18 22.53
C SER A 143 12.15 -30.82 23.13
N ARG A 144 10.85 -30.45 23.09
CA ARG A 144 10.30 -29.16 23.54
C ARG A 144 10.79 -27.94 22.75
N LEU A 145 11.41 -28.15 21.60
CA LEU A 145 11.89 -27.10 20.70
C LEU A 145 11.13 -27.13 19.37
N LEU A 146 10.89 -25.95 18.81
CA LEU A 146 10.31 -25.77 17.48
C LEU A 146 11.43 -25.48 16.47
N PHE A 147 11.58 -26.35 15.48
CA PHE A 147 12.56 -26.21 14.42
C PHE A 147 11.88 -25.86 13.10
N LEU A 148 12.36 -24.81 12.43
CA LEU A 148 12.00 -24.52 11.05
C LEU A 148 13.10 -25.05 10.12
N LYS A 149 12.80 -26.13 9.40
CA LYS A 149 13.71 -26.68 8.38
C LYS A 149 13.41 -26.05 7.03
N LEU A 150 14.40 -25.40 6.44
CA LEU A 150 14.30 -24.71 5.14
C LEU A 150 15.57 -24.95 4.32
N LYS A 151 15.52 -24.66 3.01
CA LYS A 151 16.71 -24.73 2.13
C LYS A 151 17.80 -23.78 2.65
N SER A 152 19.05 -24.23 2.65
CA SER A 152 20.21 -23.47 3.18
C SER A 152 20.33 -22.04 2.63
N SER A 153 19.92 -21.80 1.38
CA SER A 153 19.92 -20.46 0.77
C SER A 153 19.09 -19.42 1.52
N TYR A 154 18.10 -19.84 2.30
CA TYR A 154 17.25 -18.94 3.09
C TYR A 154 17.70 -18.81 4.55
N PHE A 155 18.74 -19.53 4.98
CA PHE A 155 19.20 -19.56 6.37
C PHE A 155 19.58 -18.19 6.90
N TYR A 156 20.44 -17.45 6.16
CA TYR A 156 20.86 -16.11 6.56
C TYR A 156 19.70 -15.12 6.61
N LEU A 157 18.77 -15.20 5.65
CA LEU A 157 17.57 -14.38 5.64
C LEU A 157 16.75 -14.59 6.91
N PHE A 158 16.38 -15.83 7.22
CA PHE A 158 15.55 -16.13 8.38
C PHE A 158 16.26 -15.82 9.70
N ASN A 159 17.55 -16.13 9.85
CA ASN A 159 18.30 -15.76 11.05
C ASN A 159 18.36 -14.25 11.25
N SER A 160 18.57 -13.49 10.16
CA SER A 160 18.56 -12.02 10.25
C SER A 160 17.20 -11.49 10.72
N ILE A 161 16.10 -12.11 10.29
CA ILE A 161 14.74 -11.75 10.71
C ILE A 161 14.52 -12.13 12.18
N LEU A 162 14.81 -13.39 12.55
CA LEU A 162 14.62 -13.91 13.90
C LEU A 162 15.41 -13.11 14.94
N SER A 163 16.63 -12.68 14.61
CA SER A 163 17.45 -11.85 15.51
C SER A 163 16.82 -10.49 15.86
N LYS A 164 15.93 -9.97 15.00
CA LYS A 164 15.26 -8.68 15.18
C LYS A 164 13.92 -8.79 15.92
N ILE A 165 13.34 -9.98 16.03
CA ILE A 165 12.03 -10.18 16.68
C ILE A 165 12.06 -9.78 18.16
N PRO A 166 13.05 -10.18 18.98
CA PRO A 166 13.09 -9.80 20.40
C PRO A 166 13.12 -8.29 20.60
N SER A 167 13.92 -7.56 19.81
CA SER A 167 14.00 -6.10 19.87
C SER A 167 12.73 -5.42 19.35
N ALA A 168 12.05 -6.00 18.36
CA ALA A 168 10.83 -5.44 17.80
C ALA A 168 9.60 -5.59 18.71
N LEU A 169 9.63 -6.58 19.62
CA LEU A 169 8.58 -6.85 20.61
C LEU A 169 8.88 -6.21 21.98
N ALA A 170 10.06 -5.64 22.17
CA ALA A 170 10.39 -4.91 23.39
C ALA A 170 9.56 -3.60 23.42
N PRO A 171 8.99 -3.23 24.59
CA PRO A 171 8.31 -1.95 24.71
C PRO A 171 9.30 -0.80 24.44
N PRO A 172 8.86 0.31 23.83
CA PRO A 172 9.74 1.45 23.62
C PRO A 172 10.26 1.94 24.97
N ILE A 173 11.58 2.12 25.07
CA ILE A 173 12.22 2.69 26.25
C ILE A 173 11.72 4.14 26.35
N SER A 174 10.98 4.42 27.42
CA SER A 174 10.40 5.74 27.77
C SER A 174 11.46 6.79 28.01
#